data_AF-A0A2D4XMX0-F1
#
_entry.id   AF-A0A2D4XMX0-F1
#
_cell.length_a   1.000
_cell.length_b   1.000
_cell.length_c   1.000
_cell.angle_alpha   90.00
_cell.angle_beta   90.00
_cell.angle_gamma   90.00
#
_symmetry.space_group_name_H-M   'P 1'
#
loop_
_entity.id
_entity.type
_entity.pdbx_description
1 polymer ?
#
loop_
_entity_poly.entity_id
_entity_poly.type
_entity_poly.pdbx_seq_one_letter_code
_entity_poly.pdbx_strand_id
1 'polypeptide(L)'
;MGFGGSALAMAQTLRNNAKQLVKRDKYFEKDITPSNSSYGKIIDHKKMSPEQFEAFKQKLRQNEIERQKRLTLVFGSVMIVIVGVLIYLLFFY
;
A
#
# COMPACT_ATOMS: atom_id res chain seq x y z
N MET A 1 -41.84 33.95 3.01
CA MET A 1 -41.15 32.67 2.81
C MET A 1 -40.57 32.25 4.16
N GLY A 2 -41.37 31.51 4.93
CA GLY A 2 -41.17 31.33 6.37
C GLY A 2 -40.32 30.11 6.74
N PHE A 3 -39.65 30.23 7.89
CA PHE A 3 -38.83 29.24 8.60
C PHE A 3 -39.43 27.82 8.69
N GLY A 4 -40.75 27.66 8.52
CA GLY A 4 -41.42 26.35 8.47
C GLY A 4 -41.05 25.50 7.24
N GLY A 5 -40.78 26.12 6.08
CA GLY A 5 -40.39 25.37 4.87
C GLY A 5 -38.97 24.80 4.96
N SER A 6 -38.05 25.55 5.55
CA SER A 6 -36.65 25.14 5.77
C SER A 6 -36.52 24.05 6.83
N ALA A 7 -37.31 24.11 7.91
CA ALA A 7 -37.35 23.06 8.92
C ALA A 7 -37.90 21.73 8.37
N LEU A 8 -38.94 21.79 7.53
CA LEU A 8 -39.51 20.60 6.87
C LEU A 8 -38.53 20.00 5.86
N ALA A 9 -37.85 20.83 5.07
CA ALA A 9 -36.80 20.37 4.15
C ALA A 9 -35.65 19.68 4.90
N MET A 10 -35.24 20.23 6.04
CA MET A 10 -34.21 19.64 6.91
C MET A 10 -34.67 18.30 7.52
N ALA A 11 -35.92 18.21 7.98
CA ALA A 11 -36.46 16.95 8.49
C ALA A 11 -36.51 15.86 7.40
N GLN A 12 -36.80 16.24 6.16
CA GLN A 12 -36.83 15.33 5.03
C GLN A 12 -35.41 14.87 4.61
N THR A 13 -34.42 15.77 4.63
CA THR A 13 -33.02 15.42 4.32
C THR A 13 -32.41 14.50 5.37
N LEU A 14 -32.73 14.69 6.65
CA LEU A 14 -32.34 13.80 7.75
C LEU A 14 -32.95 12.40 7.58
N ARG A 15 -34.25 12.32 7.29
CA ARG A 15 -34.94 11.05 7.03
C ARG A 15 -34.37 10.30 5.83
N ASN A 16 -34.02 11.01 4.76
CA ASN A 16 -33.43 10.41 3.56
C ASN A 16 -32.00 9.91 3.83
N ASN A 17 -31.18 10.67 4.57
CA ASN A 17 -29.85 10.23 4.98
C ASN A 17 -29.91 8.97 5.84
N ALA A 18 -30.80 8.92 6.84
CA ALA A 18 -30.97 7.75 7.69
C ALA A 18 -31.29 6.48 6.88
N LYS A 19 -32.18 6.58 5.88
CA LYS A 19 -32.50 5.44 4.98
C LYS A 19 -31.31 5.02 4.12
N GLN A 20 -30.47 5.95 3.68
CA GLN A 20 -29.26 5.63 2.92
C GLN A 20 -28.19 4.97 3.80
N LEU A 21 -28.04 5.40 5.05
CA LEU A 21 -27.10 4.79 6.01
C LEU A 21 -27.44 3.34 6.34
N VAL A 22 -28.73 2.99 6.45
CA VAL A 22 -29.18 1.60 6.67
C VAL A 22 -28.88 0.69 5.47
N LYS A 23 -28.95 1.22 4.24
CA LYS A 23 -28.72 0.47 3.00
C LYS A 23 -27.25 0.37 2.59
N ARG A 24 -26.34 1.09 3.25
CA ARG A 24 -24.91 1.02 2.94
C ARG A 24 -24.34 -0.24 3.54
N ASP A 25 -23.62 -1.00 2.71
CA ASP A 25 -22.73 -2.04 3.19
C ASP A 25 -21.75 -1.41 4.19
N LYS A 26 -21.89 -1.81 5.46
CA LYS A 26 -21.00 -1.36 6.53
C LYS A 26 -19.65 -2.01 6.31
N TYR A 27 -18.70 -1.25 5.76
CA TYR A 27 -17.33 -1.69 5.53
C TYR A 27 -16.65 -2.30 6.78
N PHE A 28 -17.12 -1.97 7.98
CA PHE A 28 -16.59 -2.45 9.26
C PHE A 28 -17.36 -3.62 9.90
N GLU A 29 -18.58 -3.91 9.46
CA GLU A 29 -19.39 -5.05 9.97
C GLU A 29 -19.56 -6.15 8.93
N LYS A 30 -18.84 -6.07 7.81
CA LYS A 30 -18.81 -7.15 6.83
C LYS A 30 -18.04 -8.31 7.46
N ASP A 31 -18.71 -9.44 7.66
CA ASP A 31 -18.04 -10.73 7.87
C ASP A 31 -17.18 -11.00 6.64
N ILE A 32 -15.93 -10.55 6.72
CA ILE A 32 -14.91 -10.81 5.72
C ILE A 32 -14.66 -12.31 5.82
N THR A 33 -15.29 -13.09 4.94
CA THR A 33 -14.75 -14.39 4.57
C THR A 33 -13.29 -14.13 4.21
N PRO A 34 -12.31 -14.83 4.82
CA PRO A 34 -10.90 -14.57 4.59
C PRO A 34 -10.57 -14.93 3.14
N SER A 35 -10.85 -13.99 2.25
CA SER A 35 -10.46 -13.98 0.85
C SER A 35 -8.96 -13.84 0.85
N ASN A 36 -8.28 -14.95 0.54
CA ASN A 36 -6.88 -15.13 0.19
C ASN A 36 -6.11 -13.80 0.08
N SER A 37 -5.77 -13.20 1.23
CA SER A 37 -4.96 -11.99 1.24
C SER A 37 -3.55 -12.42 0.89
N SER A 38 -3.04 -11.89 -0.22
CA SER A 38 -1.64 -12.08 -0.65
C SER A 38 -0.62 -11.63 0.41
N TYR A 39 -1.08 -10.82 1.37
CA TYR A 39 -0.32 -10.46 2.55
C TYR A 39 -0.51 -11.52 3.64
N GLY A 40 0.59 -12.20 3.98
CA GLY A 40 0.66 -13.15 5.09
C GLY A 40 0.21 -12.52 6.42
N LYS A 41 -0.08 -13.39 7.40
CA LYS A 41 -0.53 -12.99 8.75
C LYS A 41 0.30 -11.80 9.27
N ILE A 42 -0.39 -10.78 9.78
CA ILE A 42 0.23 -9.70 10.55
C ILE A 42 0.79 -10.37 11.83
N ILE A 43 2.08 -10.69 11.83
CA ILE A 43 2.75 -11.21 13.01
C ILE A 43 3.00 -10.00 13.90
N ASP A 44 2.29 -9.94 15.03
CA ASP A 44 2.52 -8.90 16.04
C ASP A 44 3.89 -9.12 16.70
N HIS A 45 4.92 -8.44 16.18
CA HIS A 45 6.29 -8.53 16.70
C HIS A 45 6.51 -7.72 18.00
N LYS A 46 5.45 -7.16 18.60
CA LYS A 46 5.52 -6.36 19.84
C LYS A 46 6.03 -7.15 21.06
N LYS A 47 6.18 -8.48 20.95
CA LYS A 47 6.72 -9.37 22.00
C LYS A 47 7.92 -10.21 21.54
N MET A 48 8.85 -9.65 20.77
CA MET A 48 10.07 -10.36 20.38
C MET A 48 11.11 -10.31 21.52
N SER A 49 11.70 -11.45 21.88
CA SER A 49 12.83 -11.51 22.84
C SER A 49 14.02 -10.69 22.31
N PRO A 50 14.86 -10.07 23.16
CA PRO A 50 16.02 -9.28 22.71
C PRO A 50 16.94 -10.03 21.72
N GLU A 51 17.13 -11.33 21.92
CA GLU A 51 17.93 -12.18 21.04
C GLU A 51 17.28 -12.38 19.66
N GLN A 52 15.97 -12.54 19.64
CA GLN A 52 15.19 -12.67 18.41
C GLN A 52 15.17 -11.33 17.64
N PHE A 53 15.18 -10.20 18.34
CA PHE A 53 15.23 -8.87 17.72
C PHE A 53 16.57 -8.59 17.06
N GLU A 54 17.69 -8.99 17.67
CA GLU A 54 19.01 -8.89 17.05
C GLU A 54 19.12 -9.76 15.79
N ALA A 55 18.64 -11.00 15.84
CA ALA A 55 18.58 -11.87 14.67
C ALA A 55 17.70 -11.28 13.55
N PHE A 56 16.59 -10.62 13.92
CA PHE A 56 15.72 -9.95 12.97
C PHE A 56 16.39 -8.74 12.30
N LYS A 57 17.10 -7.89 13.06
CA LYS A 57 17.89 -6.78 12.51
C LYS A 57 18.94 -7.26 11.51
N GLN A 58 19.65 -8.34 11.85
CA GLN A 58 20.66 -8.91 10.97
C GLN A 58 20.06 -9.41 9.66
N LYS A 59 18.92 -10.12 9.73
CA LYS A 59 18.18 -10.56 8.53
C LYS A 59 17.70 -9.39 7.67
N LEU A 60 17.17 -8.33 8.28
CA LEU A 60 16.75 -7.14 7.55
C LEU A 60 17.93 -6.48 6.82
N ARG A 61 19.08 -6.35 7.49
CA ARG A 61 20.28 -5.77 6.89
C ARG A 61 20.79 -6.63 5.72
N GLN A 62 20.79 -7.95 5.86
CA GLN A 62 21.22 -8.86 4.78
C GLN A 62 20.29 -8.77 3.57
N ASN A 63 18.98 -8.80 3.79
CA ASN A 63 17.99 -8.66 2.72
C ASN A 63 18.12 -7.32 1.98
N GLU A 64 18.38 -6.23 2.70
CA GLU A 64 18.60 -4.92 2.08
C GLU A 64 19.87 -4.92 1.22
N ILE A 65 20.98 -5.51 1.70
CA ILE A 65 22.23 -5.61 0.95
C ILE A 65 22.03 -6.44 -0.33
N GLU A 66 21.35 -7.58 -0.25
CA GLU A 66 21.06 -8.41 -1.42
C GLU A 66 20.16 -7.70 -2.43
N ARG A 67 19.14 -6.98 -1.94
CA ARG A 67 18.28 -6.14 -2.77
C ARG A 67 19.09 -5.07 -3.50
N GLN A 68 19.93 -4.33 -2.78
CA GLN A 68 20.79 -3.31 -3.36
C GLN A 68 21.74 -3.90 -4.40
N LYS A 69 22.41 -5.02 -4.11
CA LYS A 69 23.27 -5.72 -5.08
C LYS A 69 22.53 -6.09 -6.35
N ARG A 70 21.33 -6.65 -6.24
CA ARG A 70 20.51 -7.02 -7.40
C ARG A 70 20.13 -5.78 -8.22
N LEU A 71 19.72 -4.70 -7.56
CA LEU A 71 19.40 -3.43 -8.22
C LEU A 71 20.61 -2.85 -8.94
N THR A 72 21.78 -2.81 -8.28
CA THR A 72 23.02 -2.32 -8.87
C THR A 72 23.43 -3.14 -10.09
N LEU A 73 23.31 -4.47 -10.04
CA LEU A 73 23.62 -5.33 -11.18
C LEU A 73 22.68 -5.07 -12.36
N VAL A 74 21.37 -4.99 -12.11
CA VAL A 74 20.39 -4.73 -13.16
C VAL A 74 20.61 -3.34 -13.76
N PHE A 75 20.64 -2.29 -12.94
CA PHE A 75 20.86 -0.92 -13.43
C PHE A 75 22.22 -0.76 -14.12
N GLY A 76 23.28 -1.33 -13.54
CA GLY A 76 24.62 -1.30 -14.12
C GLY A 76 24.65 -1.95 -15.50
N SER A 77 24.04 -3.14 -15.64
CA SER A 77 23.98 -3.85 -16.92
C SER A 77 23.24 -3.04 -18.00
N VAL A 78 22.11 -2.42 -17.64
CA VAL A 78 21.33 -1.59 -18.57
C VAL A 78 22.10 -0.33 -18.97
N MET A 79 22.76 0.33 -18.01
CA MET A 79 23.59 1.50 -18.29
C MET A 79 24.76 1.19 -19.22
N ILE A 80 25.42 0.05 -19.05
CA ILE A 80 26.52 -0.36 -19.93
C ILE A 80 26.04 -0.51 -21.37
N VAL A 81 24.87 -1.14 -21.59
CA VAL A 81 24.29 -1.27 -22.93
C VAL A 81 23.99 0.09 -23.54
N ILE A 82 23.35 0.99 -22.79
CA ILE A 82 23.02 2.34 -23.27
C ILE A 82 24.28 3.11 -23.65
N VAL A 83 25.30 3.11 -22.78
CA VAL A 83 26.58 3.78 -23.06
C VAL A 83 27.25 3.17 -24.29
N GLY A 84 27.23 1.84 -24.44
CA GLY A 84 27.76 1.16 -25.62
C GLY A 84 27.08 1.59 -26.92
N VAL A 85 25.74 1.70 -26.91
CA VAL A 85 24.96 2.19 -28.06
C VAL A 85 25.29 3.65 -28.36
N LEU A 86 25.39 4.51 -27.35
CA LEU A 86 25.74 5.92 -27.53
C LEU A 86 27.14 6.08 -28.14
N ILE A 87 28.13 5.30 -27.68
CA ILE A 87 29.47 5.29 -28.24
C ILE A 87 29.44 4.85 -29.70
N TYR A 88 28.68 3.78 -30.03
CA TYR A 88 28.54 3.33 -31.41
C TYR A 88 27.97 4.43 -32.31
N LEU A 89 26.90 5.11 -31.87
CA LEU A 89 26.26 6.19 -32.64
C LEU A 89 27.13 7.44 -32.77
N LEU A 90 28.01 7.72 -31.81
CA LEU A 90 28.87 8.92 -31.84
C LEU A 90 30.12 8.75 -32.69
N PHE A 91 30.65 7.52 -32.78
CA PHE A 91 31.97 7.28 -33.37
C PHE A 91 31.94 6.39 -34.61
N PHE A 92 30.87 5.63 -34.86
CA PHE A 92 30.79 4.68 -35.96
C PHE A 92 29.58 4.89 -36.90
N TYR A 93 28.70 5.84 -36.58
CA TYR A 93 27.63 6.34 -37.45
C TYR A 93 27.87 7.82 -37.71
#